data_AF-A0A0V0UU96-F1
#
_entry.id   AF-A0A0V0UU96-F1
#
_cell.length_a   1.000
_cell.length_b   1.000
_cell.length_c   1.000
_cell.angle_alpha   90.00
_cell.angle_beta   90.00
_cell.angle_gamma   90.00
#
_symmetry.space_group_name_H-M   'P 1'
#
loop_
_entity.id
_entity.type
_entity.pdbx_description
1 polymer ?
#
loop_
_entity_poly.entity_id
_entity_poly.type
_entity_poly.pdbx_seq_one_letter_code
_entity_poly.pdbx_strand_id
1 'polypeptide(L)'
;MLRVISSAGMSRLLYEFVLYVMKNPIVEHPLPHQPESYVLKLCETLPKNRNYQLFLELQLRLKEMGILSCKTIRSNRLRGCPLLSENDLKSKGRSAYDFRTDAKKGIIAVA
;
A
#
# COMPACT_ATOMS: atom_id res chain seq x y z
N MET A 1 4.52 23.09 -5.72
CA MET A 1 5.60 22.07 -5.85
C MET A 1 5.08 20.92 -6.71
N LEU A 2 5.78 20.54 -7.79
CA LEU A 2 5.43 19.40 -8.64
C LEU A 2 5.91 18.09 -7.98
N ARG A 3 5.09 17.05 -8.00
CA ARG A 3 5.45 15.69 -7.56
C ARG A 3 5.13 14.69 -8.66
N VAL A 4 5.95 13.65 -8.74
CA VAL A 4 5.80 12.53 -9.68
C VAL A 4 5.57 11.27 -8.87
N ILE A 5 4.54 10.51 -9.21
CA ILE A 5 4.33 9.14 -8.72
C ILE A 5 4.49 8.23 -9.92
N SER A 6 5.31 7.20 -9.81
CA SER A 6 5.53 6.25 -10.90
C SER A 6 5.47 4.80 -10.42
N SER A 7 5.07 3.92 -11.32
CA SER A 7 5.22 2.47 -11.18
C SER A 7 6.50 2.04 -11.89
N ALA A 8 7.31 1.25 -11.18
CA ALA A 8 8.55 0.72 -11.70
C ALA A 8 8.64 -0.78 -11.42
N GLY A 9 9.20 -1.52 -12.38
CA GLY A 9 9.50 -2.94 -12.19
C GLY A 9 10.75 -3.15 -11.35
N MET A 10 10.93 -4.40 -10.89
CA MET A 10 12.22 -4.85 -10.34
C MET A 10 13.37 -4.71 -11.36
N SER A 11 13.04 -4.74 -12.66
CA SER A 11 13.94 -4.44 -13.78
C SER A 11 14.40 -2.97 -13.85
N ARG A 12 13.91 -2.09 -12.97
CA ARG A 12 14.13 -0.64 -12.96
C ARG A 12 13.53 0.11 -14.17
N LEU A 13 12.72 -0.56 -14.97
CA LEU A 13 11.95 0.09 -16.02
C LEU A 13 10.73 0.79 -15.42
N LEU A 14 10.55 2.05 -15.80
CA LEU A 14 9.33 2.82 -15.52
C LEU A 14 8.25 2.37 -16.49
N TYR A 15 7.09 2.00 -15.97
CA TYR A 15 5.95 1.61 -16.78
C TYR A 15 4.98 2.77 -16.93
N GLU A 16 4.59 3.39 -15.81
CA GLU A 16 3.65 4.49 -15.81
C GLU A 16 4.01 5.55 -14.78
N PHE A 17 3.53 6.77 -15.02
CA PHE A 17 3.70 7.87 -14.08
C PHE A 17 2.51 8.83 -14.11
N VAL A 18 2.26 9.47 -12.97
CA VAL A 18 1.30 10.54 -12.79
C VAL A 18 2.05 11.76 -12.24
N LEU A 19 1.90 12.88 -12.94
CA LEU A 19 2.36 14.19 -12.49
C LEU A 19 1.21 14.87 -11.75
N TYR A 20 1.47 15.36 -10.54
CA TYR A 20 0.50 16.20 -9.84
C TYR A 20 1.18 17.40 -9.19
N VAL A 21 0.55 18.55 -9.33
CA VAL A 21 1.02 19.81 -8.76
C VAL A 21 0.28 20.01 -7.44
N MET A 22 1.02 20.10 -6.33
CA MET A 22 0.46 20.67 -5.10
C MET A 22 0.28 22.17 -5.31
N LYS A 23 -0.85 22.56 -5.89
CA LYS A 23 -1.44 23.90 -5.89
C LYS A 23 -2.95 23.73 -5.73
N ASN A 24 -3.55 24.53 -4.84
CA ASN A 24 -5.00 24.66 -4.68
C ASN A 24 -5.65 24.71 -6.07
N PRO A 25 -6.44 23.70 -6.48
CA PRO A 25 -6.93 23.69 -7.85
C PRO A 25 -8.12 24.64 -7.97
N ILE A 26 -8.04 25.51 -8.98
CA ILE A 26 -9.13 26.35 -9.50
C ILE A 26 -10.15 25.48 -10.28
N VAL A 27 -9.90 24.19 -10.43
CA VAL A 27 -10.73 23.25 -11.18
C VAL A 27 -10.94 21.98 -10.37
N GLU A 28 -12.20 21.64 -10.13
CA GLU A 28 -12.62 20.40 -9.50
C GLU A 28 -12.10 19.19 -10.30
N HIS A 29 -10.99 18.60 -9.86
CA HIS A 29 -10.63 17.27 -10.33
C HIS A 29 -11.59 16.25 -9.67
N PRO A 30 -12.18 15.32 -10.44
CA PRO A 30 -13.19 14.38 -9.93
C PRO A 30 -12.64 13.33 -8.94
N LEU A 31 -11.33 13.32 -8.68
CA LEU A 31 -10.68 12.34 -7.82
C LEU A 31 -10.27 13.01 -6.49
N PRO A 32 -10.65 12.43 -5.34
CA PRO A 32 -10.28 13.00 -4.04
C PRO A 32 -8.77 13.09 -3.91
N HIS A 33 -8.31 14.18 -3.27
CA HIS A 33 -6.91 14.60 -3.10
C HIS A 33 -6.05 13.64 -2.24
N GLN A 34 -6.44 12.37 -2.14
CA GLN A 34 -5.72 11.37 -1.37
C GLN A 34 -4.67 10.68 -2.26
N PRO A 35 -3.41 10.55 -1.80
CA PRO A 35 -2.35 9.86 -2.54
C PRO A 35 -2.73 8.44 -2.95
N GLU A 36 -3.64 7.83 -2.19
CA GLU A 36 -4.28 6.54 -2.46
C GLU A 36 -5.01 6.48 -3.82
N SER A 37 -5.67 7.57 -4.22
CA SER A 37 -6.45 7.64 -5.47
C SER A 37 -5.55 7.53 -6.70
N TYR A 38 -4.38 8.19 -6.67
CA TYR A 38 -3.40 8.13 -7.76
C TYR A 38 -2.75 6.74 -7.88
N VAL A 39 -2.55 6.07 -6.75
CA VAL A 39 -2.05 4.69 -6.72
C VAL A 39 -3.02 3.74 -7.42
N LEU A 40 -4.31 3.83 -7.13
CA LEU A 40 -5.32 2.97 -7.77
C LEU A 40 -5.34 3.20 -9.29
N LYS A 41 -5.25 4.46 -9.73
CA LYS A 41 -5.20 4.81 -11.15
C LYS A 41 -3.99 4.19 -11.87
N LEU A 42 -2.81 4.20 -11.24
CA LEU A 42 -1.61 3.51 -11.75
C LEU A 42 -1.74 1.98 -11.76
N CYS A 43 -2.68 1.42 -10.99
CA CYS A 43 -2.91 -0.03 -10.94
C CYS A 43 -3.97 -0.51 -11.93
N GLU A 44 -4.78 0.37 -12.53
CA GLU A 44 -5.82 0.01 -13.50
C GLU A 44 -5.25 -0.59 -14.79
N THR A 45 -4.08 -0.11 -15.18
CA THR A 45 -3.33 -0.46 -16.38
C THR A 45 -2.47 -1.72 -16.21
N LEU A 46 -2.26 -2.15 -14.96
CA LEU A 46 -1.50 -3.36 -14.67
C LEU A 46 -2.31 -4.62 -15.02
N PRO A 47 -1.66 -5.67 -15.56
CA PRO A 47 -2.36 -6.90 -15.87
C PRO A 47 -2.82 -7.59 -14.57
N LYS A 48 -4.13 -7.73 -14.42
CA LYS A 48 -4.77 -8.33 -13.23
C LYS A 48 -4.56 -9.86 -13.20
N ASN A 49 -4.57 -10.44 -12.01
CA ASN A 49 -4.48 -11.90 -11.80
C ASN A 49 -3.20 -12.57 -12.37
N ARG A 50 -2.12 -11.82 -12.56
CA ARG A 50 -0.83 -12.32 -13.05
C ARG A 50 0.25 -12.43 -11.97
N ASN A 51 -0.15 -12.49 -10.70
CA ASN A 51 0.74 -12.56 -9.53
C ASN A 51 1.74 -11.40 -9.41
N TYR A 52 1.41 -10.21 -9.94
CA TYR A 52 2.21 -9.03 -9.66
C TYR A 52 2.07 -8.63 -8.19
N GLN A 53 3.21 -8.33 -7.57
CA GLN A 53 3.28 -7.90 -6.18
C GLN A 53 3.55 -6.39 -6.11
N LEU A 54 2.59 -5.64 -5.59
CA LEU A 54 2.69 -4.19 -5.39
C LEU A 54 2.96 -3.83 -3.93
N PHE A 55 3.79 -2.81 -3.69
CA PHE A 55 4.18 -2.38 -2.35
C PHE A 55 3.49 -1.06 -1.97
N LEU A 56 2.17 -1.09 -1.72
CA LEU A 56 1.36 0.13 -1.53
C LEU A 56 0.37 0.02 -0.36
N GLU A 57 -0.15 1.17 0.08
CA GLU A 57 -0.95 1.34 1.32
C GLU A 57 -2.46 1.05 1.14
N LEU A 58 -2.80 0.15 0.21
CA LEU A 58 -4.16 -0.09 -0.26
C LEU A 58 -4.48 -1.58 -0.43
N GLN A 59 -3.97 -2.40 0.50
CA GLN A 59 -3.95 -3.86 0.38
C GLN A 59 -5.32 -4.46 0.06
N LEU A 60 -6.40 -3.96 0.66
CA LEU A 60 -7.76 -4.47 0.43
C LEU A 60 -8.25 -4.20 -1.00
N ARG A 61 -8.12 -2.95 -1.47
CA ARG A 61 -8.55 -2.56 -2.83
C ARG A 61 -7.71 -3.24 -3.90
N LEU A 62 -6.40 -3.37 -3.68
CA LEU A 62 -5.52 -4.10 -4.59
C LEU A 62 -5.92 -5.58 -4.68
N LYS A 63 -6.28 -6.18 -3.54
CA LYS A 63 -6.78 -7.56 -3.52
C LYS A 63 -8.08 -7.71 -4.31
N GLU A 64 -9.03 -6.79 -4.17
CA GLU A 64 -10.27 -6.77 -4.98
C GLU A 64 -9.97 -6.62 -6.48
N MET A 65 -8.89 -5.94 -6.85
CA MET A 65 -8.41 -5.84 -8.24
C MET A 65 -7.64 -7.09 -8.71
N GLY A 66 -7.45 -8.10 -7.87
CA GLY A 66 -6.69 -9.32 -8.22
C GLY A 66 -5.17 -9.12 -8.21
N ILE A 67 -4.69 -8.16 -7.42
CA ILE A 67 -3.28 -7.79 -7.30
C ILE A 67 -2.80 -8.17 -5.91
N LEU A 68 -1.69 -8.92 -5.85
CA LEU A 68 -1.04 -9.23 -4.58
C LEU A 68 -0.25 -8.03 -4.09
N SER A 69 -0.23 -7.81 -2.78
CA SER A 69 0.54 -6.70 -2.21
C SER A 69 1.18 -7.08 -0.89
N CYS A 70 2.36 -6.52 -0.64
CA CYS A 70 3.06 -6.62 0.65
C CYS A 70 3.62 -5.24 0.97
N LYS A 71 3.51 -4.77 2.21
CA LYS A 71 4.06 -3.47 2.60
C LYS A 71 4.24 -3.39 4.10
N THR A 72 5.25 -2.64 4.54
CA THR A 72 5.41 -2.20 5.92
C THR A 72 4.38 -1.12 6.27
N ILE A 73 3.61 -1.34 7.33
CA ILE A 73 2.61 -0.38 7.82
C ILE A 73 3.13 0.23 9.13
N ARG A 74 2.95 1.53 9.32
CA ARG A 74 3.23 2.17 10.62
C ARG A 74 2.24 1.68 11.67
N SER A 75 2.70 1.38 12.87
CA SER A 75 1.89 0.86 13.98
C SER A 75 0.62 1.69 14.25
N ASN A 76 0.70 3.01 14.15
CA ASN A 76 -0.44 3.92 14.34
C ASN A 76 -1.54 3.85 13.26
N ARG A 77 -1.35 3.08 12.19
CA ARG A 77 -2.33 2.93 11.10
C ARG A 77 -3.17 1.66 11.17
N LEU A 78 -2.82 0.70 12.02
CA LEU A 78 -3.60 -0.53 12.26
C LEU A 78 -4.67 -0.31 13.35
N ARG A 79 -5.70 0.50 13.03
CA ARG A 79 -6.80 0.79 13.97
C ARG A 79 -7.55 -0.49 14.33
N GLY A 80 -7.72 -0.74 15.64
CA GLY A 80 -8.44 -1.91 16.15
C GLY A 80 -7.71 -3.24 16.01
N CYS A 81 -6.45 -3.24 15.55
CA CYS A 81 -5.61 -4.43 15.43
C CYS A 81 -4.24 -4.17 16.09
N PRO A 82 -4.17 -4.10 17.43
CA PRO A 82 -2.90 -3.90 18.12
C PRO A 82 -2.01 -5.14 17.93
N LEU A 83 -0.84 -4.92 17.33
CA LEU A 83 0.26 -5.87 17.33
C LEU A 83 1.17 -5.57 18.52
N LEU A 84 1.97 -6.56 18.92
CA LEU A 84 2.98 -6.35 19.96
C LEU A 84 3.90 -5.18 19.63
N SER A 85 4.27 -4.41 20.67
CA SER A 85 5.22 -3.33 20.50
C SER A 85 6.63 -3.88 20.28
N GLU A 86 7.52 -3.05 19.75
CA GLU A 86 8.93 -3.42 19.60
C GLU A 86 9.58 -3.83 20.92
N ASN A 87 9.17 -3.22 22.05
CA ASN A 87 9.66 -3.56 23.38
C ASN A 87 9.17 -4.94 23.84
N ASP A 88 7.92 -5.27 23.55
CA ASP A 88 7.34 -6.59 23.88
C ASP A 88 7.96 -7.71 23.04
N LEU A 89 8.33 -7.41 21.78
CA LEU A 89 9.02 -8.37 20.92
C LEU A 89 10.47 -8.57 21.35
N LYS A 90 11.17 -7.49 21.74
CA LYS A 90 12.55 -7.58 22.25
C LYS A 90 12.65 -8.42 23.51
N SER A 91 11.68 -8.33 24.42
CA SER A 91 11.69 -9.13 25.65
C SER A 91 11.50 -10.63 25.42
N LYS A 92 10.89 -11.02 24.30
CA LYS A 92 10.68 -12.42 23.89
C LYS A 92 11.89 -13.05 23.19
N GLY A 93 12.92 -12.28 22.88
CA GLY A 93 14.15 -12.75 22.25
C GLY A 93 14.24 -12.46 20.74
N ARG A 94 15.36 -12.85 20.14
CA ARG A 94 15.61 -12.62 18.70
C ARG A 94 14.64 -13.45 17.86
N SER A 95 14.18 -12.85 16.77
CA SER A 95 13.24 -13.48 15.83
C SER A 95 11.84 -13.75 16.41
N ALA A 96 11.50 -13.15 17.56
CA ALA A 96 10.11 -13.11 18.01
C ALA A 96 9.27 -12.25 17.04
N TYR A 97 8.07 -12.70 16.73
CA TYR A 97 7.11 -11.99 15.88
C TYR A 97 5.69 -12.17 16.43
N ASP A 98 4.81 -11.23 16.10
CA ASP A 98 3.37 -11.32 16.35
C ASP A 98 2.63 -11.23 15.01
N PHE A 99 1.49 -11.90 14.90
CA PHE A 99 0.69 -11.83 13.68
C PHE A 99 -0.80 -11.86 13.97
N ARG A 100 -1.55 -11.24 13.06
CA ARG A 100 -3.02 -11.25 13.05
C ARG A 100 -3.48 -11.55 11.64
N THR A 101 -4.50 -12.40 11.55
CA THR A 101 -5.08 -12.82 10.27
C THR A 101 -6.54 -12.40 10.21
N ASP A 102 -6.93 -11.71 9.14
CA ASP A 102 -8.34 -11.55 8.79
C ASP A 102 -8.71 -12.69 7.81
N ALA A 103 -9.37 -13.74 8.31
CA ALA A 103 -9.74 -14.89 7.50
C ALA A 103 -10.80 -14.56 6.43
N LYS A 104 -11.68 -13.59 6.70
CA LYS A 104 -12.72 -13.16 5.73
C LYS A 104 -12.08 -12.44 4.56
N LYS A 105 -11.14 -11.55 4.84
CA LYS A 105 -10.44 -10.76 3.82
C LYS A 105 -9.19 -11.46 3.30
N GLY A 106 -8.75 -12.55 3.92
CA GLY A 106 -7.50 -13.26 3.64
C GLY A 106 -6.28 -12.33 3.64
N ILE A 107 -6.13 -11.53 4.68
CA ILE A 107 -5.00 -10.59 4.88
C ILE A 107 -4.28 -10.97 6.17
N ILE A 108 -2.96 -10.85 6.17
CA ILE A 108 -2.11 -11.11 7.34
C ILE A 108 -1.30 -9.85 7.65
N ALA A 109 -1.30 -9.44 8.92
CA ALA A 109 -0.42 -8.41 9.46
C ALA A 109 0.59 -9.07 10.39
N VAL A 110 1.87 -8.70 10.26
CA VAL A 110 2.98 -9.25 11.04
C VAL A 110 3.78 -8.10 11.64
N ALA A 111 4.13 -8.21 12.93
CA ALA A 111 5.02 -7.31 13.67
C ALA A 111 6.27 -8.05 14.13
#